data_AF-A0A662KYZ0-F1
#
_entry.id   AF-A0A662KYZ0-F1
#
_cell.length_a   1.000
_cell.length_b   1.000
_cell.length_c   1.000
_cell.angle_alpha   90.00
_cell.angle_beta   90.00
_cell.angle_gamma   90.00
#
_symmetry.space_group_name_H-M   'P 1'
#
loop_
_entity.id
_entity.type
_entity.pdbx_description
1 polymer ?
#
loop_
_entity_poly.entity_id
_entity_poly.type
_entity_poly.pdbx_seq_one_letter_code
_entity_poly.pdbx_strand_id
1 'polypeptide(L)'
;RPNGLHTWLFPLIDPRYRGYLQDHEPWQMALRLIIYTTVFIIGCIFFGKFWIETTNMGPEAVARQIQSSGMQIPGFRRDPRILKKVLERYIPALTVLSSALVGALAIFADLIGTVGNTSGTGLLLTVGIVIRLYEDIAREQAMEMHPVLRKFLGVE
;
A
#
# COMPACT_ATOMS: atom_id res chain seq x y z
N ARG A 1 15.95 -10.17 -10.70
CA ARG A 1 15.25 -8.95 -10.23
C ARG A 1 16.30 -7.85 -10.21
N PRO A 2 16.01 -6.63 -10.69
CA PRO A 2 16.93 -5.53 -10.54
C PRO A 2 17.02 -5.22 -9.04
N ASN A 3 18.18 -5.48 -8.44
CA ASN A 3 18.44 -5.21 -7.03
C ASN A 3 19.57 -4.18 -6.97
N GLY A 4 19.20 -2.91 -7.08
CA GLY A 4 20.13 -1.79 -7.07
C GLY A 4 20.70 -1.39 -8.43
N LEU A 5 21.21 -0.16 -8.45
CA LEU A 5 21.65 0.56 -9.66
C LEU A 5 22.76 -0.18 -10.43
N HIS A 6 23.61 -0.93 -9.73
CA HIS A 6 24.69 -1.72 -10.31
C HIS A 6 24.22 -2.90 -11.15
N THR A 7 22.98 -3.36 -10.96
CA THR A 7 22.42 -4.51 -11.70
C THR A 7 21.76 -4.13 -13.01
N TRP A 8 21.37 -2.86 -13.20
CA TRP A 8 20.59 -2.44 -14.37
C TRP A 8 21.08 -1.14 -15.02
N LEU A 9 21.53 -0.14 -14.26
CA LEU A 9 21.90 1.20 -14.76
C LEU A 9 23.38 1.30 -15.09
N PHE A 10 24.27 0.95 -14.17
CA PHE A 10 25.72 1.06 -14.39
C PHE A 10 26.24 0.20 -15.56
N PRO A 11 25.70 -1.00 -15.84
CA PRO A 11 26.13 -1.76 -17.01
C PRO A 11 25.69 -1.17 -18.37
N LEU A 12 24.69 -0.27 -18.38
CA LEU A 12 24.26 0.45 -19.59
C LEU A 12 25.17 1.64 -19.93
N ILE A 13 25.81 2.23 -18.91
CA ILE A 13 26.59 3.48 -19.04
C ILE A 13 28.10 3.19 -19.14
N ASP A 14 28.61 2.22 -18.37
CA ASP A 14 30.04 1.96 -18.28
C ASP A 14 30.38 0.49 -18.62
N PRO A 15 31.25 0.25 -19.63
CA PRO A 15 31.71 -1.09 -20.02
C PRO A 15 32.30 -1.92 -18.87
N ARG A 16 32.79 -1.29 -17.82
CA ARG A 16 33.40 -1.95 -16.65
C ARG A 16 32.42 -2.80 -15.84
N TYR A 17 31.12 -2.53 -15.94
CA TYR A 17 30.06 -3.25 -15.22
C TYR A 17 29.37 -4.33 -16.07
N ARG A 18 29.84 -4.58 -17.30
CA ARG A 18 29.32 -5.65 -18.18
C ARG A 18 29.50 -7.06 -17.60
N GLY A 19 30.39 -7.27 -16.63
CA GLY A 19 30.51 -8.56 -15.93
C GLY A 19 29.28 -8.93 -15.08
N TYR A 20 28.38 -7.98 -14.79
CA TYR A 20 27.09 -8.23 -14.15
C TYR A 20 25.94 -8.45 -15.14
N LEU A 21 26.16 -8.22 -16.45
CA LEU A 21 25.27 -8.73 -17.49
C LEU A 21 25.51 -10.24 -17.55
N GLN A 22 24.61 -11.01 -16.95
CA GLN A 22 24.50 -12.46 -17.11
C GLN A 22 24.12 -12.79 -18.57
N ASP A 23 25.03 -12.58 -19.52
CA ASP A 23 24.90 -12.88 -20.96
C ASP A 23 23.70 -12.23 -21.67
N HIS A 24 23.20 -11.10 -21.17
CA HIS A 24 22.05 -10.38 -21.74
C HIS A 24 22.47 -9.07 -22.40
N GLU A 25 21.97 -8.82 -23.62
CA GLU A 25 22.20 -7.56 -24.33
C GLU A 25 21.54 -6.36 -23.60
N PRO A 26 22.12 -5.15 -23.66
CA PRO A 26 21.59 -3.94 -23.01
C PRO A 26 20.09 -3.67 -23.24
N TRP A 27 19.60 -3.93 -24.45
CA TRP A 27 18.20 -3.73 -24.81
C TRP A 27 17.25 -4.75 -24.14
N GLN A 28 17.72 -5.98 -23.93
CA GLN A 28 16.94 -7.04 -23.24
C GLN A 28 16.71 -6.65 -21.78
N MET A 29 17.68 -5.99 -21.14
CA MET A 29 17.55 -5.49 -19.78
C MET A 29 16.50 -4.37 -19.68
N ALA A 30 16.53 -3.41 -20.60
CA ALA A 30 15.54 -2.33 -20.63
C ALA A 30 14.11 -2.88 -20.83
N LEU A 31 13.94 -3.83 -21.75
CA LEU A 31 12.66 -4.47 -22.02
C LEU A 31 12.18 -5.31 -20.83
N ARG A 32 13.08 -6.04 -20.17
CA ARG A 32 12.79 -6.77 -18.92
C ARG A 32 12.31 -5.83 -17.81
N LEU A 33 12.92 -4.64 -17.65
CA LEU A 33 12.49 -3.66 -16.66
C LEU A 33 11.05 -3.21 -16.95
N ILE A 34 10.77 -2.81 -18.19
CA ILE A 34 9.44 -2.29 -18.57
C ILE A 34 8.38 -3.35 -18.29
N ILE A 35 8.60 -4.59 -18.74
CA ILE A 35 7.68 -5.70 -18.49
C ILE A 35 7.51 -5.95 -16.99
N TYR A 36 8.61 -5.98 -16.22
CA TYR A 36 8.55 -6.18 -14.77
C TYR A 36 7.71 -5.10 -14.09
N THR A 37 7.98 -3.82 -14.38
CA THR A 37 7.27 -2.67 -13.81
C THR A 37 5.79 -2.71 -14.14
N THR A 38 5.43 -2.94 -15.40
CA THR A 38 4.02 -3.00 -15.83
C THR A 38 3.28 -4.16 -15.18
N VAL A 39 3.84 -5.38 -15.22
CA VAL A 39 3.20 -6.57 -14.63
C VAL A 39 3.05 -6.40 -13.12
N PHE A 40 4.05 -5.84 -12.44
CA PHE A 40 4.01 -5.63 -11.00
C PHE A 40 2.93 -4.62 -10.59
N ILE A 41 2.82 -3.47 -11.27
CA ILE A 41 1.78 -2.46 -10.98
C ILE A 41 0.38 -3.04 -11.23
N ILE A 42 0.19 -3.76 -12.33
CA ILE A 42 -1.10 -4.41 -12.63
C ILE A 42 -1.45 -5.43 -11.53
N GLY A 43 -0.46 -6.24 -11.11
CA GLY A 43 -0.62 -7.18 -10.00
C GLY A 43 -1.01 -6.49 -8.69
N CYS A 44 -0.37 -5.38 -8.34
CA CYS A 44 -0.71 -4.59 -7.15
C CYS A 44 -2.16 -4.08 -7.21
N ILE A 45 -2.59 -3.53 -8.35
CA ILE A 45 -3.97 -3.03 -8.51
C ILE A 45 -4.99 -4.18 -8.38
N PHE A 46 -4.73 -5.31 -9.04
CA PHE A 46 -5.59 -6.48 -8.95
C PHE A 46 -5.71 -6.98 -7.51
N PHE A 47 -4.57 -7.09 -6.81
CA PHE A 47 -4.54 -7.51 -5.42
C PHE A 47 -5.24 -6.51 -4.49
N GLY A 48 -5.08 -5.20 -4.73
CA GLY A 48 -5.78 -4.16 -3.98
C GLY A 48 -7.29 -4.25 -4.11
N LYS A 49 -7.81 -4.47 -5.32
CA LYS A 49 -9.25 -4.68 -5.52
C LYS A 49 -9.74 -5.96 -4.85
N PHE A 50 -8.98 -7.06 -4.99
CA PHE A 50 -9.30 -8.33 -4.36
C PHE A 50 -9.33 -8.24 -2.82
N TRP A 51 -8.39 -7.48 -2.25
CA TRP A 51 -8.32 -7.23 -0.80
C TRP A 51 -9.58 -6.55 -0.29
N ILE A 52 -10.03 -5.47 -0.93
CA ILE A 52 -11.24 -4.73 -0.52
C ILE A 52 -12.49 -5.62 -0.54
N GLU A 53 -12.64 -6.44 -1.59
CA GLU A 53 -13.77 -7.35 -1.72
C GLU A 53 -13.75 -8.44 -0.64
N THR A 54 -12.57 -9.03 -0.37
CA THR A 54 -12.43 -10.16 0.56
C THR A 54 -12.50 -9.73 2.02
N THR A 55 -12.01 -8.52 2.36
CA THR A 55 -11.94 -8.03 3.75
C THR A 55 -13.18 -7.26 4.19
N ASN A 56 -14.25 -7.27 3.39
CA ASN A 56 -15.48 -6.53 3.68
C ASN A 56 -15.21 -5.01 3.90
N MET A 57 -14.25 -4.45 3.16
CA MET A 57 -13.92 -3.01 3.18
C MET A 57 -14.63 -2.23 2.05
N GLY A 58 -15.67 -2.83 1.46
CA GLY A 58 -16.46 -2.19 0.43
C GLY A 58 -17.30 -1.00 0.93
N PRO A 59 -17.80 -0.14 0.02
CA PRO A 59 -18.55 1.08 0.36
C PRO A 59 -19.73 0.86 1.30
N GLU A 60 -20.43 -0.26 1.13
CA GLU A 60 -21.61 -0.58 1.93
C GLU A 60 -21.25 -1.03 3.34
N ALA A 61 -20.18 -1.82 3.49
CA ALA A 61 -19.71 -2.30 4.78
C ALA A 61 -19.13 -1.16 5.62
N VAL A 62 -18.32 -0.29 5.00
CA VAL A 62 -17.77 0.91 5.66
C VAL A 62 -18.90 1.89 6.04
N ALA A 63 -19.90 2.08 5.17
CA ALA A 63 -21.06 2.92 5.51
C ALA A 63 -21.85 2.39 6.71
N ARG A 64 -22.05 1.06 6.80
CA ARG A 64 -22.67 0.42 7.97
C ARG A 64 -21.84 0.60 9.23
N GLN A 65 -20.53 0.43 9.15
CA GLN A 65 -19.60 0.58 10.28
C GLN A 65 -19.61 2.00 10.85
N ILE A 66 -19.64 3.02 9.97
CA ILE A 66 -19.73 4.44 10.35
C ILE A 66 -21.08 4.73 11.02
N GLN A 67 -22.16 4.13 10.55
CA GLN A 67 -23.48 4.31 11.18
C GLN A 67 -23.54 3.64 12.56
N SER A 68 -23.00 2.41 12.69
CA SER A 68 -23.04 1.66 13.94
C SER A 68 -22.18 2.26 15.05
N SER A 69 -21.16 3.06 14.71
CA SER A 69 -20.33 3.75 15.70
C SER A 69 -21.00 4.98 16.33
N GLY A 70 -22.28 5.25 16.02
CA GLY A 70 -23.03 6.38 16.57
C GLY A 70 -22.62 7.74 16.00
N MET A 71 -21.71 7.77 15.02
CA MET A 71 -21.25 8.99 14.35
C MET A 71 -22.37 9.55 13.46
N GLN A 72 -22.95 10.67 13.89
CA GLN A 72 -23.98 11.39 13.14
C GLN A 72 -23.34 12.63 12.48
N ILE A 73 -23.37 12.70 11.14
CA ILE A 73 -23.04 13.94 10.44
C ILE A 73 -24.18 14.95 10.73
N PRO A 74 -23.89 16.10 11.38
CA PRO A 74 -24.92 17.10 11.66
C PRO A 74 -25.55 17.58 10.34
N GLY A 75 -26.89 17.60 10.26
CA GLY A 75 -27.63 18.16 9.12
C GLY A 75 -28.32 17.17 8.15
N PHE A 76 -28.13 15.85 8.29
CA PHE A 76 -28.83 14.85 7.46
C PHE A 76 -29.64 13.84 8.28
N ARG A 77 -30.80 13.40 7.76
CA ARG A 77 -31.52 12.21 8.26
C ARG A 77 -30.63 10.97 8.07
N ARG A 78 -30.70 10.01 9.01
CA ARG A 78 -29.90 8.76 9.05
C ARG A 78 -30.16 7.84 7.85
N ASP A 79 -29.77 8.25 6.64
CA ASP A 79 -29.89 7.39 5.47
C ASP A 79 -28.51 6.87 5.03
N PRO A 80 -28.16 5.60 5.38
CA PRO A 80 -26.90 4.98 4.97
C PRO A 80 -26.73 4.91 3.45
N ARG A 81 -27.82 5.08 2.67
CA ARG A 81 -27.77 5.12 1.20
C ARG A 81 -27.00 6.33 0.67
N ILE A 82 -27.07 7.47 1.34
CA ILE A 82 -26.35 8.69 0.93
C ILE A 82 -24.85 8.49 1.15
N LEU A 83 -24.47 7.98 2.32
CA LEU A 83 -23.07 7.70 2.66
C LEU A 83 -22.48 6.66 1.70
N LYS A 84 -23.18 5.54 1.46
CA LYS A 84 -22.76 4.54 0.47
C LYS A 84 -22.48 5.16 -0.90
N LYS A 85 -23.39 6.01 -1.40
CA LYS A 85 -23.27 6.63 -2.74
C LYS A 85 -22.04 7.53 -2.87
N VAL A 86 -21.66 8.21 -1.80
CA VAL A 86 -20.41 8.98 -1.74
C VAL A 86 -19.21 8.03 -1.75
N LEU A 87 -19.18 7.05 -0.85
CA LEU A 87 -18.06 6.10 -0.70
C LEU A 87 -17.83 5.24 -1.96
N GLU A 88 -18.89 4.92 -2.68
CA GLU A 88 -18.85 4.14 -3.92
C GLU A 88 -18.06 4.83 -5.04
N ARG A 89 -17.98 6.17 -5.02
CA ARG A 89 -17.14 6.93 -5.95
C ARG A 89 -15.68 7.02 -5.49
N TYR A 90 -15.44 7.07 -4.18
CA TYR A 90 -14.10 7.29 -3.62
C TYR A 90 -13.30 6.02 -3.41
N ILE A 91 -13.90 4.94 -2.87
CA ILE A 91 -13.18 3.72 -2.51
C ILE A 91 -12.52 3.07 -3.73
N PRO A 92 -13.23 2.79 -4.85
CA PRO A 92 -12.61 2.12 -5.99
C PRO A 92 -11.47 2.95 -6.61
N ALA A 93 -11.63 4.27 -6.70
CA ALA A 93 -10.61 5.17 -7.22
C ALA A 93 -9.39 5.22 -6.29
N LEU A 94 -9.62 5.32 -4.98
CA LEU A 94 -8.57 5.34 -3.97
C LEU A 94 -7.79 4.02 -3.94
N THR A 95 -8.47 2.88 -4.07
CA THR A 95 -7.82 1.56 -4.14
C THR A 95 -6.88 1.45 -5.33
N VAL A 96 -7.32 1.86 -6.53
CA VAL A 96 -6.47 1.80 -7.73
C VAL A 96 -5.27 2.72 -7.57
N LEU A 97 -5.49 3.95 -7.09
CA LEU A 97 -4.42 4.94 -6.88
C LEU A 97 -3.41 4.45 -5.84
N SER A 98 -3.88 4.00 -4.68
CA SER A 98 -3.01 3.58 -3.58
C SER A 98 -2.21 2.33 -3.95
N SER A 99 -2.83 1.34 -4.59
CA SER A 99 -2.13 0.13 -5.04
C SER A 99 -1.09 0.43 -6.11
N ALA A 100 -1.39 1.33 -7.07
CA ALA A 100 -0.42 1.75 -8.07
C ALA A 100 0.76 2.52 -7.45
N LEU A 101 0.49 3.44 -6.51
CA LEU A 101 1.53 4.21 -5.82
C LEU A 101 2.43 3.33 -4.95
N VAL A 102 1.85 2.41 -4.16
CA VAL A 102 2.63 1.46 -3.35
C VAL A 102 3.46 0.55 -4.25
N GLY A 103 2.90 0.07 -5.37
CA GLY A 103 3.63 -0.72 -6.35
C GLY A 103 4.81 0.05 -6.96
N ALA A 104 4.59 1.33 -7.33
CA ALA A 104 5.64 2.20 -7.85
C ALA A 104 6.74 2.47 -6.81
N LEU A 105 6.39 2.69 -5.54
CA LEU A 105 7.35 2.88 -4.45
C LEU A 105 8.20 1.63 -4.21
N ALA A 106 7.59 0.45 -4.25
CA ALA A 106 8.30 -0.82 -4.10
C ALA A 106 9.31 -1.05 -5.24
N ILE A 107 8.90 -0.80 -6.49
CA ILE A 107 9.80 -0.85 -7.64
C ILE A 107 10.93 0.16 -7.50
N PHE A 108 10.63 1.39 -7.10
CA PHE A 108 11.64 2.42 -6.92
C PHE A 108 12.68 2.04 -5.86
N ALA A 109 12.24 1.46 -4.73
CA ALA A 109 13.11 0.94 -3.69
C ALA A 109 13.98 -0.23 -4.20
N ASP A 110 13.41 -1.16 -4.97
CA ASP A 110 14.16 -2.27 -5.57
C ASP A 110 15.21 -1.77 -6.60
N LEU A 111 14.89 -0.70 -7.36
CA LEU A 111 15.80 -0.13 -8.37
C LEU A 111 16.98 0.64 -7.78
N ILE A 112 16.77 1.41 -6.71
CA ILE A 112 17.86 2.10 -6.00
C ILE A 112 18.76 1.08 -5.29
N GLY A 113 18.15 0.01 -4.77
CA GLY A 113 18.84 -0.99 -3.97
C GLY A 113 18.82 -0.62 -2.50
N THR A 114 18.58 -1.62 -1.65
CA THR A 114 18.44 -1.44 -0.21
C THR A 114 19.66 -1.92 0.56
N VAL A 115 19.80 -1.40 1.78
CA VAL A 115 20.90 -1.75 2.68
C VAL A 115 20.81 -3.24 3.07
N GLY A 116 21.94 -3.95 2.98
CA GLY A 116 22.11 -5.28 3.54
C GLY A 116 21.50 -6.46 2.76
N ASN A 117 21.57 -6.46 1.41
CA ASN A 117 21.02 -7.54 0.55
C ASN A 117 19.50 -7.81 0.72
N THR A 118 18.79 -6.95 1.45
CA THR A 118 17.34 -7.01 1.58
C THR A 118 16.69 -6.55 0.27
N SER A 119 15.44 -6.94 -0.01
CA SER A 119 14.64 -6.36 -1.11
C SER A 119 13.94 -5.08 -0.65
N GLY A 120 13.82 -4.09 -1.54
CA GLY A 120 13.09 -2.84 -1.30
C GLY A 120 11.64 -3.06 -0.92
N THR A 121 10.98 -4.02 -1.57
CA THR A 121 9.61 -4.43 -1.20
C THR A 121 9.55 -4.93 0.25
N GLY A 122 10.49 -5.80 0.67
CA GLY A 122 10.54 -6.34 2.03
C GLY A 122 10.81 -5.27 3.07
N LEU A 123 11.69 -4.31 2.76
CA LEU A 123 11.96 -3.18 3.64
C LEU A 123 10.71 -2.32 3.89
N LEU A 124 9.98 -1.97 2.83
CA LEU A 124 8.75 -1.17 2.94
C LEU A 124 7.69 -1.88 3.77
N LEU A 125 7.52 -3.18 3.57
CA LEU A 125 6.59 -3.99 4.37
C LEU A 125 6.98 -4.01 5.84
N THR A 126 8.25 -4.25 6.15
CA THR A 126 8.74 -4.27 7.55
C THR A 126 8.51 -2.94 8.23
N VAL A 127 8.88 -1.82 7.60
CA VAL A 127 8.67 -0.47 8.16
C VAL A 127 7.19 -0.20 8.36
N GLY A 128 6.34 -0.57 7.40
CA GLY A 128 4.89 -0.43 7.52
C GLY A 128 4.29 -1.23 8.67
N ILE A 129 4.71 -2.49 8.84
CA ILE A 129 4.25 -3.36 9.93
C ILE A 129 4.70 -2.81 11.28
N VAL A 130 5.96 -2.37 11.40
CA VAL A 130 6.50 -1.82 12.65
C VAL A 130 5.78 -0.53 13.05
N ILE A 131 5.57 0.39 12.11
CA ILE A 131 4.80 1.62 12.38
C ILE A 131 3.38 1.28 12.80
N ARG A 132 2.72 0.36 12.10
CA ARG A 132 1.35 -0.02 12.44
C ARG A 132 1.23 -0.64 13.83
N LEU A 133 2.14 -1.54 14.17
CA LEU A 133 2.22 -2.14 15.50
C LEU A 133 2.46 -1.09 16.58
N TYR A 134 3.34 -0.12 16.32
CA TYR A 134 3.58 0.99 17.23
C TYR A 134 2.32 1.84 17.46
N GLU A 135 1.60 2.19 16.39
CA GLU A 135 0.34 2.94 16.46
C GLU A 135 -0.73 2.19 17.27
N ASP A 136 -0.86 0.88 17.05
CA ASP A 136 -1.84 0.05 17.74
C ASP A 136 -1.54 -0.03 19.25
N ILE A 137 -0.27 -0.20 19.65
CA ILE A 137 0.16 -0.17 21.06
C ILE A 137 -0.09 1.21 21.68
N ALA A 138 0.27 2.29 20.98
CA ALA A 138 0.07 3.65 21.47
C ALA A 138 -1.42 3.96 21.68
N ARG A 139 -2.29 3.44 20.81
CA ARG A 139 -3.74 3.56 20.93
C ARG A 139 -4.29 2.81 22.13
N GLU A 140 -3.84 1.58 22.38
CA GLU A 140 -4.24 0.81 23.57
C GLU A 140 -3.85 1.54 24.85
N GLN A 141 -2.59 2.00 24.95
CA GLN A 141 -2.11 2.74 26.11
C GLN A 141 -2.89 4.04 26.35
N ALA A 142 -3.24 4.77 25.28
CA ALA A 142 -4.06 5.98 25.40
C ALA A 142 -5.48 5.68 25.92
N MET A 143 -6.07 4.55 25.53
CA MET A 143 -7.38 4.11 26.02
C MET A 143 -7.33 3.66 27.48
N GLU A 144 -6.24 3.05 27.93
CA GLU A 144 -6.03 2.64 29.33
C GLU A 144 -5.76 3.83 30.27
N MET A 145 -5.01 4.84 29.82
CA MET A 145 -4.66 6.01 30.63
C MET A 145 -5.82 6.99 30.84
N HIS A 146 -6.81 6.99 29.95
CA HIS A 146 -7.98 7.87 30.03
C HIS A 146 -9.30 7.09 30.08
N PRO A 147 -9.70 6.58 31.26
CA PRO A 147 -10.94 5.80 31.43
C PRO A 147 -12.21 6.58 31.01
N VAL A 148 -12.15 7.91 30.95
CA VAL A 148 -13.24 8.77 30.47
C VAL A 148 -13.41 8.70 28.95
N LEU A 149 -12.32 8.49 28.17
CA LEU A 149 -12.40 8.26 26.72
C LEU A 149 -13.01 6.88 26.41
N ARG A 150 -12.74 5.87 27.25
CA ARG A 150 -13.38 4.55 27.17
C ARG A 150 -14.91 4.63 27.29
N LYS A 151 -15.42 5.50 28.18
CA LYS A 151 -16.86 5.73 28.40
C LYS A 151 -17.53 6.56 27.29
N PHE A 152 -16.80 7.48 26.66
CA PHE A 152 -17.30 8.32 25.54
C PHE A 152 -17.26 7.61 24.18
N LEU A 153 -16.35 6.66 23.96
CA LEU A 153 -16.19 5.91 22.71
C LEU A 153 -17.02 4.61 22.64
N GLY A 154 -17.80 4.30 23.67
CA GLY A 154 -18.83 3.26 23.62
C GLY A 154 -18.30 1.84 23.37
N VAL A 155 -17.08 1.53 23.84
CA VAL A 155 -16.56 0.16 23.82
C VAL A 155 -17.05 -0.54 25.10
N GLU A 156 -18.29 -1.03 25.06
CA GLU A 156 -18.73 -2.19 25.86
C GLU A 156 -18.73 -3.44 24.98
#